data_AF-A0A239BDM2-F1
#
_entry.id   AF-A0A239BDM2-F1
#
_cell.length_a   1.000
_cell.length_b   1.000
_cell.length_c   1.000
_cell.angle_alpha   90.00
_cell.angle_beta   90.00
_cell.angle_gamma   90.00
#
_symmetry.space_group_name_H-M   'P 1'
#
loop_
_entity.id
_entity.type
_entity.pdbx_description
1 polymer ?
#
loop_
_entity_poly.entity_id
_entity_poly.type
_entity_poly.pdbx_seq_one_letter_code
_entity_poly.pdbx_strand_id
1 'polypeptide(L)'
;MLPVFHSSTRLGKATRWVKRAPSEAALFTGMVLLHLLPLWSFRYFATTDGPSHLYNAWATKVLLTHTPHPVHQAFAINSGPVPNYLTQVLLVSALHLLPPWLAEKLVQTLYVVGLPLALRYVVRAWRPGAGFLALLAFPLVYSAVFQYGFYNFCLSVVLFLVVLGYWRRHFFARLPTLRHVVGLVSLLLVLYFAHPLPYLLAGFVVGLCVLEEAWRLPGPASRLTYLRTRLSILLIACLPSLLLMGWYLSQPTVEELVSVVSIGPGQLLHDWVMLEPLRFMGSAEGTYRKLLATLLFGMVGYVGWCHARGRALAPGGALALAAGLLVLAYVLLPDALLGGSILRPRLGLLSYLLLIGLLATVSYPRWLRQAVVGVVVVVAVLLLGFRYGKYRTLATGMDEYRTATSYLRPGASIASFSYGAISRMPNGKAYQSYIDVFPHATGYLGVERQLLNLENYEAHTGYFPVVWRPGQAVMTDRDEQPPRINWQTTPRTQWPDYVLLWGRNVQVVPTTNAQQLESHLAQHYHLVYRSPTKLLELYSEGPAG
;
A
#
# COMPACT_ATOMS: atom_id res chain seq x y z
N MET A 1 -48.91 28.15 14.99
CA MET A 1 -48.72 29.15 13.92
C MET A 1 -47.23 29.31 13.68
N LEU A 2 -46.73 28.72 12.59
CA LEU A 2 -45.32 28.67 12.21
C LEU A 2 -45.13 29.62 11.01
N PRO A 3 -44.05 30.42 10.93
CA PRO A 3 -43.79 31.21 9.74
C PRO A 3 -43.22 30.31 8.65
N VAL A 4 -44.03 30.10 7.63
CA VAL A 4 -43.68 29.51 6.34
C VAL A 4 -42.87 30.55 5.57
N PHE A 5 -41.56 30.34 5.44
CA PHE A 5 -40.77 31.06 4.45
C PHE A 5 -40.95 30.38 3.08
N HIS A 6 -41.92 30.88 2.32
CA HIS A 6 -41.97 30.69 0.87
C HIS A 6 -41.03 31.71 0.22
N SER A 7 -39.98 31.23 -0.46
CA SER A 7 -39.40 31.93 -1.59
C SER A 7 -39.38 30.97 -2.78
N SER A 8 -40.35 31.16 -3.67
CA SER A 8 -40.33 30.62 -5.01
C SER A 8 -39.60 31.63 -5.91
N THR A 9 -38.63 31.17 -6.69
CA THR A 9 -38.65 31.28 -8.15
C THR A 9 -37.34 30.78 -8.77
N ARG A 10 -37.52 29.75 -9.60
CA ARG A 10 -36.75 29.32 -10.77
C ARG A 10 -35.55 30.21 -11.13
N LEU A 11 -34.35 29.73 -10.81
CA LEU A 11 -33.13 30.04 -11.55
C LEU A 11 -32.64 28.73 -12.19
N GLY A 12 -32.49 28.80 -13.51
CA GLY A 12 -32.48 27.67 -14.42
C GLY A 12 -31.39 26.62 -14.18
N LYS A 13 -31.63 25.49 -14.85
CA LYS A 13 -30.63 24.47 -15.20
C LYS A 13 -29.47 25.12 -15.96
N ALA A 14 -28.58 25.79 -15.25
CA ALA A 14 -27.25 26.13 -15.74
C ALA A 14 -26.32 25.03 -15.25
N THR A 15 -26.19 23.98 -16.06
CA THR A 15 -25.02 23.11 -16.15
C THR A 15 -23.79 23.99 -16.40
N ARG A 16 -23.30 24.68 -15.37
CA ARG A 16 -21.93 25.20 -15.34
C ARG A 16 -21.01 24.02 -15.08
N TRP A 17 -20.78 23.25 -16.14
CA TRP A 17 -19.43 22.81 -16.45
C TRP A 17 -18.57 24.05 -16.41
N VAL A 18 -17.98 24.34 -15.25
CA VAL A 18 -16.88 25.28 -15.13
C VAL A 18 -15.88 24.79 -16.16
N LYS A 19 -15.77 25.50 -17.29
CA LYS A 19 -14.72 25.31 -18.30
C LYS A 19 -13.42 25.31 -17.50
N ARG A 20 -12.89 24.11 -17.23
CA ARG A 20 -11.58 23.98 -16.59
C ARG A 20 -10.65 24.75 -17.50
N ALA A 21 -9.83 25.65 -16.97
CA ALA A 21 -8.76 26.22 -17.75
C ALA A 21 -8.02 25.02 -18.39
N PRO A 22 -7.96 24.90 -19.73
CA PRO A 22 -7.43 23.71 -20.41
C PRO A 22 -6.07 23.28 -19.86
N SER A 23 -5.29 24.25 -19.35
CA SER A 23 -3.99 24.07 -18.71
C SER A 23 -3.99 23.26 -17.41
N GLU A 24 -4.95 23.40 -16.48
CA GLU A 24 -4.92 22.65 -15.20
C GLU A 24 -5.27 21.17 -15.41
N ALA A 25 -6.27 20.90 -16.26
CA ALA A 25 -6.64 19.53 -16.58
C ALA A 25 -5.52 18.83 -17.37
N ALA A 26 -4.94 19.51 -18.37
CA ALA A 26 -3.82 18.99 -19.15
C ALA A 26 -2.59 18.74 -18.26
N LEU A 27 -2.22 19.68 -17.39
CA LEU A 27 -1.11 19.50 -16.43
C LEU A 27 -1.33 18.29 -15.54
N PHE A 28 -2.52 18.17 -14.93
CA PHE A 28 -2.82 17.05 -14.06
C PHE A 28 -2.76 15.71 -14.82
N THR A 29 -3.34 15.64 -16.02
CA THR A 29 -3.26 14.43 -16.86
C THR A 29 -1.82 14.12 -17.26
N GLY A 30 -1.04 15.13 -17.66
CA GLY A 30 0.38 14.97 -17.98
C GLY A 30 1.18 14.43 -16.80
N MET A 31 0.91 14.91 -15.58
CA MET A 31 1.54 14.39 -14.37
C MET A 31 1.15 12.93 -14.09
N VAL A 32 -0.11 12.53 -14.32
CA VAL A 32 -0.52 11.12 -14.22
C VAL A 32 0.25 10.26 -15.22
N LEU A 33 0.28 10.65 -16.50
CA LEU A 33 0.98 9.91 -17.54
C LEU A 33 2.49 9.82 -17.25
N LEU A 34 3.10 10.91 -16.80
CA LEU A 34 4.51 10.95 -16.41
C LEU A 34 4.80 9.97 -15.24
N HIS A 35 3.93 9.91 -14.25
CA HIS A 35 4.09 9.00 -13.11
C HIS A 35 3.79 7.54 -13.45
N LEU A 36 3.28 7.22 -14.63
CA LEU A 36 3.21 5.83 -15.10
C LEU A 36 4.53 5.36 -15.72
N LEU A 37 5.44 6.26 -16.10
CA LEU A 37 6.67 5.89 -16.79
C LEU A 37 7.56 4.90 -16.02
N PRO A 38 7.85 5.07 -14.71
CA PRO A 38 8.69 4.11 -14.00
C PRO A 38 8.09 2.71 -13.97
N LEU A 39 6.77 2.62 -13.79
CA LEU A 39 6.04 1.36 -13.75
C LEU A 39 6.13 0.61 -15.08
N TRP A 40 5.94 1.33 -16.19
CA TRP A 40 5.89 0.69 -17.51
C TRP A 40 7.27 0.49 -18.16
N SER A 41 8.32 1.14 -17.65
CA SER A 41 9.69 1.02 -18.17
C SER A 41 10.38 -0.32 -17.89
N PHE A 42 9.94 -1.06 -16.87
CA PHE A 42 10.56 -2.33 -16.46
C PHE A 42 9.55 -3.45 -16.55
N ARG A 43 9.95 -4.68 -16.90
CA ARG A 43 9.00 -5.81 -16.99
C ARG A 43 8.32 -6.08 -15.65
N TYR A 44 9.13 -6.19 -14.59
CA TYR A 44 8.68 -6.20 -13.21
C TYR A 44 9.14 -4.92 -12.54
N PHE A 45 8.20 -4.18 -11.94
CA PHE A 45 8.53 -3.06 -11.10
C PHE A 45 8.85 -3.61 -9.71
N ALA A 46 10.12 -3.54 -9.32
CA ALA A 46 10.63 -4.25 -8.15
C ALA A 46 10.08 -3.64 -6.84
N THR A 47 9.26 -4.42 -6.14
CA THR A 47 8.73 -4.17 -4.78
C THR A 47 8.99 -5.39 -3.91
N THR A 48 9.00 -5.23 -2.59
CA THR A 48 9.27 -6.33 -1.65
C THR A 48 8.23 -7.45 -1.73
N ASP A 49 6.94 -7.14 -1.51
CA ASP A 49 5.88 -8.15 -1.35
C ASP A 49 5.09 -8.41 -2.64
N GLY A 50 5.25 -7.56 -3.66
CA GLY A 50 4.60 -7.73 -4.97
C GLY A 50 4.77 -9.14 -5.59
N PRO A 51 5.98 -9.73 -5.57
CA PRO A 51 6.18 -11.13 -5.96
C PRO A 51 5.29 -12.14 -5.22
N SER A 52 5.12 -11.97 -3.91
CA SER A 52 4.30 -12.87 -3.07
C SER A 52 2.83 -12.73 -3.40
N HIS A 53 2.33 -11.50 -3.53
CA HIS A 53 0.95 -11.24 -3.94
C HIS A 53 0.65 -11.87 -5.32
N LEU A 54 1.56 -11.73 -6.28
CA LEU A 54 1.40 -12.32 -7.61
C LEU A 54 1.46 -13.85 -7.56
N TYR A 55 2.36 -14.41 -6.76
CA TYR A 55 2.48 -15.86 -6.54
C TYR A 55 1.22 -16.44 -5.91
N ASN A 56 0.68 -15.81 -4.86
CA ASN A 56 -0.55 -16.25 -4.22
C ASN A 56 -1.76 -16.15 -5.13
N ALA A 57 -1.84 -15.12 -5.97
CA ALA A 57 -2.88 -15.02 -6.99
C ALA A 57 -2.80 -16.17 -7.99
N TRP A 58 -1.59 -16.52 -8.44
CA TRP A 58 -1.40 -17.68 -9.31
C TRP A 58 -1.74 -19.00 -8.60
N ALA A 59 -1.28 -19.19 -7.37
CA ALA A 59 -1.59 -20.39 -6.58
C ALA A 59 -3.11 -20.55 -6.36
N THR A 60 -3.82 -19.47 -6.05
CA THR A 60 -5.29 -19.47 -5.98
C THR A 60 -5.92 -19.83 -7.32
N LYS A 61 -5.44 -19.29 -8.44
CA LYS A 61 -5.92 -19.67 -9.78
C LYS A 61 -5.75 -21.17 -10.03
N VAL A 62 -4.60 -21.75 -9.69
CA VAL A 62 -4.34 -23.20 -9.80
C VAL A 62 -5.33 -23.99 -8.93
N LEU A 63 -5.50 -23.59 -7.67
CA LEU A 63 -6.42 -24.23 -6.73
C LEU A 63 -7.88 -24.18 -7.21
N LEU A 64 -8.34 -23.06 -7.77
CA LEU A 64 -9.70 -22.87 -8.27
C LEU A 64 -9.98 -23.61 -9.58
N THR A 65 -8.98 -23.77 -10.43
CA THR A 65 -9.12 -24.44 -11.74
C THR A 65 -8.86 -25.95 -11.67
N HIS A 66 -8.46 -26.47 -10.51
CA HIS A 66 -8.07 -27.88 -10.32
C HIS A 66 -7.01 -28.35 -11.31
N THR A 67 -6.12 -27.46 -11.73
CA THR A 67 -5.02 -27.81 -12.63
C THR A 67 -4.03 -28.72 -11.87
N PRO A 68 -3.71 -29.93 -12.36
CA PRO A 68 -2.79 -30.83 -11.65
C PRO A 68 -1.44 -30.16 -11.36
N HIS A 69 -1.14 -29.93 -10.07
CA HIS A 69 0.06 -29.22 -9.63
C HIS A 69 0.37 -29.51 -8.15
N PRO A 70 1.65 -29.56 -7.72
CA PRO A 70 2.02 -29.76 -6.30
C PRO A 70 1.45 -28.72 -5.32
N VAL A 71 1.08 -27.55 -5.82
CA VAL A 71 0.35 -26.51 -5.05
C VAL A 71 -0.89 -27.07 -4.36
N HIS A 72 -1.60 -28.04 -4.95
CA HIS A 72 -2.77 -28.67 -4.32
C HIS A 72 -2.43 -29.42 -3.03
N GLN A 73 -1.20 -29.94 -2.92
CA GLN A 73 -0.73 -30.67 -1.74
C GLN A 73 -0.19 -29.74 -0.67
N ALA A 74 0.39 -28.61 -1.08
CA ALA A 74 1.03 -27.64 -0.18
C ALA A 74 0.06 -26.59 0.38
N PHE A 75 -0.86 -26.09 -0.45
CA PHE A 75 -1.69 -24.92 -0.13
C PHE A 75 -3.19 -25.22 -0.15
N ALA A 76 -3.93 -24.40 0.59
CA ALA A 76 -5.38 -24.31 0.56
C ALA A 76 -5.84 -22.85 0.43
N ILE A 77 -7.05 -22.67 -0.08
CA ILE A 77 -7.73 -21.36 -0.05
C ILE A 77 -8.16 -21.11 1.39
N ASN A 78 -7.83 -19.94 1.92
CA ASN A 78 -8.39 -19.47 3.18
C ASN A 78 -9.89 -19.20 2.98
N SER A 79 -10.76 -19.95 3.65
CA SER A 79 -12.21 -19.77 3.50
C SER A 79 -12.77 -18.64 4.37
N GLY A 80 -11.95 -18.08 5.27
CA GLY A 80 -12.34 -16.99 6.13
C GLY A 80 -12.51 -15.67 5.37
N PRO A 81 -13.50 -14.82 5.74
CA PRO A 81 -13.65 -13.47 5.19
C PRO A 81 -12.60 -12.52 5.78
N VAL A 82 -11.32 -12.90 5.75
CA VAL A 82 -10.20 -12.06 6.18
C VAL A 82 -10.13 -10.78 5.33
N PRO A 83 -9.50 -9.69 5.80
CA PRO A 83 -9.13 -8.59 4.92
C PRO A 83 -8.08 -9.04 3.88
N ASN A 84 -7.59 -8.13 3.03
CA ASN A 84 -6.57 -8.39 2.00
C ASN A 84 -7.01 -9.20 0.75
N TYR A 85 -8.31 -9.35 0.49
CA TYR A 85 -8.79 -10.01 -0.73
C TYR A 85 -8.80 -9.12 -1.97
N LEU A 86 -8.87 -7.80 -1.84
CA LEU A 86 -9.12 -6.94 -2.99
C LEU A 86 -8.08 -7.15 -4.10
N THR A 87 -6.79 -7.09 -3.77
CA THR A 87 -5.74 -7.30 -4.78
C THR A 87 -5.68 -8.74 -5.26
N GLN A 88 -5.96 -9.71 -4.41
CA GLN A 88 -6.02 -11.11 -4.80
C GLN A 88 -7.09 -11.34 -5.87
N VAL A 89 -8.31 -10.84 -5.67
CA VAL A 89 -9.39 -10.95 -6.65
C VAL A 89 -9.00 -10.27 -7.96
N LEU A 90 -8.39 -9.08 -7.91
CA LEU A 90 -7.94 -8.35 -9.09
C LEU A 90 -6.84 -9.13 -9.86
N LEU A 91 -5.84 -9.65 -9.15
CA LEU A 91 -4.73 -10.39 -9.74
C LEU A 91 -5.17 -11.74 -10.30
N VAL A 92 -5.96 -12.53 -9.57
CA VAL A 92 -6.51 -13.81 -10.05
C VAL A 92 -7.30 -13.58 -11.34
N SER A 93 -8.20 -12.59 -11.33
CA SER A 93 -9.00 -12.23 -12.51
C SER A 93 -8.12 -11.82 -13.70
N ALA A 94 -7.10 -11.00 -13.46
CA ALA A 94 -6.16 -10.58 -14.51
C ALA A 94 -5.32 -11.75 -15.04
N LEU A 95 -4.88 -12.67 -14.17
CA LEU A 95 -4.09 -13.86 -14.54
C LEU A 95 -4.85 -14.87 -15.39
N HIS A 96 -6.19 -14.81 -15.46
CA HIS A 96 -6.95 -15.59 -16.43
C HIS A 96 -6.78 -15.10 -17.87
N LEU A 97 -6.43 -13.82 -18.06
CA LEU A 97 -6.41 -13.16 -19.37
C LEU A 97 -5.01 -12.69 -19.80
N LEU A 98 -4.12 -12.45 -18.84
CA LEU A 98 -2.87 -11.72 -19.05
C LEU A 98 -1.67 -12.51 -18.49
N PRO A 99 -0.46 -12.32 -19.05
CA PRO A 99 0.74 -12.86 -18.44
C PRO A 99 1.00 -12.23 -17.07
N PRO A 100 1.70 -12.94 -16.16
CA PRO A 100 1.86 -12.52 -14.76
C PRO A 100 2.37 -11.09 -14.56
N TRP A 101 3.43 -10.71 -15.28
CA TRP A 101 4.01 -9.38 -15.19
C TRP A 101 3.02 -8.26 -15.58
N LEU A 102 2.10 -8.53 -16.50
CA LEU A 102 1.11 -7.55 -16.93
C LEU A 102 -0.05 -7.46 -15.94
N ALA A 103 -0.45 -8.60 -15.35
CA ALA A 103 -1.47 -8.64 -14.30
C ALA A 103 -1.07 -7.77 -13.09
N GLU A 104 0.17 -7.89 -12.62
CA GLU A 104 0.69 -7.06 -11.53
C GLU A 104 0.73 -5.57 -11.91
N LYS A 105 1.21 -5.24 -13.12
CA LYS A 105 1.25 -3.86 -13.60
C LYS A 105 -0.12 -3.19 -13.65
N LEU A 106 -1.20 -3.93 -13.92
CA LEU A 106 -2.55 -3.37 -13.89
C LEU A 106 -2.92 -2.93 -12.46
N VAL A 107 -2.64 -3.76 -11.46
CA VAL A 107 -2.91 -3.41 -10.05
C VAL A 107 -2.06 -2.22 -9.61
N GLN A 108 -0.77 -2.20 -9.94
CA GLN A 108 0.11 -1.07 -9.68
C GLN A 108 -0.39 0.22 -10.39
N THR A 109 -0.87 0.10 -11.64
CA THR A 109 -1.45 1.23 -12.40
C THR A 109 -2.72 1.77 -11.74
N LEU A 110 -3.60 0.88 -11.26
CA LEU A 110 -4.81 1.28 -10.54
C LEU A 110 -4.50 2.16 -9.33
N TYR A 111 -3.42 1.87 -8.60
CA TYR A 111 -2.99 2.72 -7.49
C TYR A 111 -2.35 4.03 -7.96
N VAL A 112 -1.36 3.98 -8.88
CA VAL A 112 -0.62 5.16 -9.37
C VAL A 112 -1.58 6.20 -9.97
N VAL A 113 -2.63 5.77 -10.66
CA VAL A 113 -3.67 6.63 -11.21
C VAL A 113 -4.75 6.94 -10.17
N GLY A 114 -5.14 5.95 -9.38
CA GLY A 114 -6.23 6.03 -8.41
C GLY A 114 -5.97 7.05 -7.30
N LEU A 115 -4.77 7.09 -6.72
CA LEU A 115 -4.42 8.00 -5.64
C LEU A 115 -4.63 9.48 -6.01
N PRO A 116 -4.01 10.03 -7.08
CA PRO A 116 -4.20 11.43 -7.44
C PRO A 116 -5.65 11.73 -7.85
N LEU A 117 -6.35 10.79 -8.51
CA LEU A 117 -7.76 10.97 -8.87
C LEU A 117 -8.68 11.02 -7.64
N ALA A 118 -8.50 10.11 -6.69
CA ALA A 118 -9.27 10.06 -5.45
C ALA A 118 -8.98 11.29 -4.57
N LEU A 119 -7.71 11.74 -4.52
CA LEU A 119 -7.38 12.98 -3.84
C LEU A 119 -8.05 14.18 -4.52
N ARG A 120 -8.06 14.25 -5.85
CA ARG A 120 -8.78 15.29 -6.61
C ARG A 120 -10.28 15.24 -6.35
N TYR A 121 -10.84 14.05 -6.21
CA TYR A 121 -12.25 13.85 -5.93
C TYR A 121 -12.64 14.38 -4.54
N VAL A 122 -11.86 14.06 -3.50
CA VAL A 122 -12.13 14.46 -2.11
C VAL A 122 -11.88 15.96 -1.89
N VAL A 123 -10.77 16.55 -2.35
CA VAL A 123 -10.52 17.99 -2.15
C VAL A 123 -11.57 18.85 -2.84
N ARG A 124 -12.08 18.39 -4.00
CA ARG A 124 -13.18 19.06 -4.71
C ARG A 124 -14.55 18.84 -4.08
N ALA A 125 -14.71 17.79 -3.26
CA ALA A 125 -15.91 17.60 -2.45
C ALA A 125 -15.99 18.61 -1.31
N TRP A 126 -14.83 18.97 -0.72
CA TRP A 126 -14.77 20.06 0.26
C TRP A 126 -14.95 21.42 -0.40
N ARG A 127 -14.18 21.72 -1.45
CA ARG A 127 -14.32 22.97 -2.21
C ARG A 127 -14.04 22.77 -3.70
N PRO A 128 -14.98 23.11 -4.61
CA PRO A 128 -14.80 22.90 -6.06
C PRO A 128 -13.53 23.52 -6.67
N GLY A 129 -13.07 24.66 -6.12
CA GLY A 129 -11.87 25.38 -6.57
C GLY A 129 -10.54 24.86 -6.01
N ALA A 130 -10.55 23.87 -5.13
CA ALA A 130 -9.37 23.31 -4.48
C ALA A 130 -8.70 22.18 -5.29
N GLY A 131 -9.13 21.94 -6.52
CA GLY A 131 -8.67 20.81 -7.35
C GLY A 131 -7.16 20.78 -7.63
N PHE A 132 -6.49 21.92 -7.59
CA PHE A 132 -5.03 22.01 -7.79
C PHE A 132 -4.23 21.34 -6.66
N LEU A 133 -4.79 21.25 -5.45
CA LEU A 133 -4.15 20.59 -4.30
C LEU A 133 -3.92 19.10 -4.55
N ALA A 134 -4.66 18.48 -5.47
CA ALA A 134 -4.47 17.09 -5.85
C ALA A 134 -3.09 16.81 -6.46
N LEU A 135 -2.37 17.85 -6.94
CA LEU A 135 -1.00 17.71 -7.39
C LEU A 135 -0.06 17.24 -6.26
N LEU A 136 -0.40 17.49 -4.99
CA LEU A 136 0.35 17.01 -3.83
C LEU A 136 0.33 15.48 -3.69
N ALA A 137 -0.54 14.76 -4.42
CA ALA A 137 -0.49 13.30 -4.47
C ALA A 137 0.77 12.78 -5.18
N PHE A 138 1.29 13.49 -6.18
CA PHE A 138 2.33 12.97 -7.07
C PHE A 138 3.65 12.61 -6.36
N PRO A 139 4.19 13.45 -5.46
CA PRO A 139 5.34 13.06 -4.63
C PRO A 139 5.07 11.84 -3.72
N LEU A 140 3.80 11.60 -3.37
CA LEU A 140 3.37 10.55 -2.45
C LEU A 140 3.06 9.21 -3.14
N VAL A 141 2.96 9.17 -4.47
CA VAL A 141 2.61 7.95 -5.24
C VAL A 141 3.59 6.82 -4.92
N TYR A 142 4.89 7.07 -5.11
CA TYR A 142 5.93 6.08 -4.85
C TYR A 142 6.40 6.13 -3.40
N SER A 143 5.48 6.00 -2.45
CA SER A 143 5.80 5.97 -1.01
C SER A 143 6.44 4.64 -0.60
N ALA A 144 7.06 4.62 0.59
CA ALA A 144 7.65 3.42 1.19
C ALA A 144 6.65 2.27 1.26
N VAL A 145 5.38 2.52 1.62
CA VAL A 145 4.32 1.49 1.65
C VAL A 145 4.01 0.91 0.26
N PHE A 146 4.15 1.70 -0.81
CA PHE A 146 4.05 1.19 -2.17
C PHE A 146 5.28 0.37 -2.55
N GLN A 147 6.47 0.80 -2.11
CA GLN A 147 7.72 0.08 -2.35
C GLN A 147 7.80 -1.27 -1.62
N TYR A 148 7.26 -1.35 -0.40
CA TYR A 148 7.06 -2.62 0.29
C TYR A 148 6.11 -3.54 -0.48
N GLY A 149 5.34 -3.03 -1.44
CA GLY A 149 4.41 -3.85 -2.22
C GLY A 149 3.06 -4.04 -1.53
N PHE A 150 2.71 -3.23 -0.51
CA PHE A 150 1.42 -3.30 0.20
C PHE A 150 0.25 -2.85 -0.69
N TYR A 151 -0.03 -3.57 -1.77
CA TYR A 151 -0.98 -3.20 -2.81
C TYR A 151 -2.40 -3.07 -2.25
N ASN A 152 -2.79 -3.97 -1.33
CA ASN A 152 -4.09 -3.92 -0.65
C ASN A 152 -4.25 -2.64 0.16
N PHE A 153 -3.24 -2.28 0.96
CA PHE A 153 -3.21 -1.02 1.68
C PHE A 153 -3.26 0.18 0.72
N CYS A 154 -2.45 0.16 -0.34
CA CYS A 154 -2.40 1.24 -1.32
C CYS A 154 -3.77 1.49 -2.00
N LEU A 155 -4.47 0.44 -2.43
CA LEU A 155 -5.83 0.56 -2.98
C LEU A 155 -6.86 0.95 -1.92
N SER A 156 -6.69 0.49 -0.67
CA SER A 156 -7.56 0.92 0.44
C SER A 156 -7.44 2.42 0.73
N VAL A 157 -6.26 3.03 0.55
CA VAL A 157 -6.07 4.49 0.65
C VAL A 157 -6.87 5.23 -0.42
N VAL A 158 -6.89 4.71 -1.66
CA VAL A 158 -7.72 5.26 -2.75
C VAL A 158 -9.20 5.21 -2.36
N LEU A 159 -9.67 4.05 -1.93
CA LEU A 159 -11.06 3.83 -1.49
C LEU A 159 -11.44 4.69 -0.29
N PHE A 160 -10.54 4.85 0.69
CA PHE A 160 -10.72 5.75 1.84
C PHE A 160 -11.00 7.18 1.40
N LEU A 161 -10.18 7.74 0.49
CA LEU A 161 -10.41 9.09 -0.04
C LEU A 161 -11.72 9.18 -0.84
N VAL A 162 -12.07 8.13 -1.58
CA VAL A 162 -13.37 8.04 -2.28
C VAL A 162 -14.53 8.04 -1.28
N VAL A 163 -14.47 7.27 -0.20
CA VAL A 163 -15.50 7.25 0.85
C VAL A 163 -15.68 8.63 1.46
N LEU A 164 -14.60 9.32 1.86
CA LEU A 164 -14.68 10.68 2.41
C LEU A 164 -15.32 11.66 1.41
N GLY A 165 -14.89 11.62 0.15
CA GLY A 165 -15.45 12.49 -0.88
C GLY A 165 -16.91 12.17 -1.21
N TYR A 166 -17.28 10.88 -1.18
CA TYR A 166 -18.64 10.40 -1.44
C TYR A 166 -19.59 10.82 -0.33
N TRP A 167 -19.18 10.62 0.93
CA TRP A 167 -19.92 11.10 2.09
C TRP A 167 -20.18 12.61 1.98
N ARG A 168 -19.11 13.40 1.77
CA ARG A 168 -19.19 14.85 1.71
C ARG A 168 -20.11 15.36 0.59
N ARG A 169 -20.16 14.68 -0.56
CA ARG A 169 -20.99 15.08 -1.71
C ARG A 169 -22.46 14.71 -1.55
N HIS A 170 -22.76 13.55 -0.97
CA HIS A 170 -24.09 12.95 -1.04
C HIS A 170 -24.84 12.95 0.30
N PHE A 171 -24.13 13.08 1.42
CA PHE A 171 -24.69 12.96 2.76
C PHE A 171 -24.58 14.24 3.58
N PHE A 172 -23.79 15.22 3.17
CA PHE A 172 -23.63 16.46 3.93
C PHE A 172 -24.90 17.35 3.88
N ALA A 173 -25.23 17.88 2.71
CA ALA A 173 -26.24 18.94 2.58
C ALA A 173 -27.69 18.45 2.44
N ARG A 174 -27.91 17.16 2.14
CA ARG A 174 -29.23 16.60 1.81
C ARG A 174 -29.40 15.21 2.42
N LEU A 175 -30.64 14.77 2.59
CA LEU A 175 -30.91 13.36 2.91
C LEU A 175 -30.49 12.48 1.72
N PRO A 176 -29.76 11.39 1.95
CA PRO A 176 -29.37 10.49 0.88
C PRO A 176 -30.58 9.73 0.36
N THR A 177 -30.51 9.31 -0.90
CA THR A 177 -31.43 8.31 -1.45
C THR A 177 -30.91 6.90 -1.17
N LEU A 178 -31.74 5.87 -1.36
CA LEU A 178 -31.34 4.46 -1.21
C LEU A 178 -30.09 4.13 -2.04
N ARG A 179 -30.02 4.62 -3.29
CA ARG A 179 -28.84 4.45 -4.17
C ARG A 179 -27.55 4.95 -3.52
N HIS A 180 -27.63 6.07 -2.79
CA HIS A 180 -26.46 6.61 -2.11
C HIS A 180 -26.02 5.73 -0.94
N VAL A 181 -26.98 5.25 -0.14
CA VAL A 181 -26.69 4.35 0.99
C VAL A 181 -26.10 3.03 0.50
N VAL A 182 -26.68 2.41 -0.53
CA VAL A 182 -26.14 1.20 -1.16
C VAL A 182 -24.73 1.44 -1.70
N GLY A 183 -24.50 2.58 -2.36
CA GLY A 183 -23.15 2.95 -2.81
C GLY A 183 -22.14 3.06 -1.66
N LEU A 184 -22.54 3.62 -0.52
CA LEU A 184 -21.69 3.70 0.67
C LEU A 184 -21.42 2.31 1.28
N VAL A 185 -22.44 1.45 1.40
CA VAL A 185 -22.30 0.05 1.85
C VAL A 185 -21.28 -0.68 0.98
N SER A 186 -21.42 -0.61 -0.35
CA SER A 186 -20.51 -1.26 -1.28
C SER A 186 -19.07 -0.73 -1.14
N LEU A 187 -18.88 0.59 -1.04
CA LEU A 187 -17.56 1.18 -0.85
C LEU A 187 -16.90 0.72 0.46
N LEU A 188 -17.66 0.67 1.56
CA LEU A 188 -17.16 0.23 2.86
C LEU A 188 -16.85 -1.26 2.91
N LEU A 189 -17.66 -2.10 2.25
CA LEU A 189 -17.38 -3.53 2.08
C LEU A 189 -16.10 -3.76 1.28
N VAL A 190 -15.94 -3.10 0.14
CA VAL A 190 -14.71 -3.22 -0.66
C VAL A 190 -13.51 -2.67 0.10
N LEU A 191 -13.69 -1.58 0.86
CA LEU A 191 -12.63 -1.01 1.70
C LEU A 191 -12.23 -1.97 2.84
N TYR A 192 -13.17 -2.68 3.45
CA TYR A 192 -12.89 -3.73 4.44
C TYR A 192 -12.03 -4.86 3.83
N PHE A 193 -12.45 -5.40 2.68
CA PHE A 193 -11.68 -6.44 1.98
C PHE A 193 -10.36 -5.94 1.41
N ALA A 194 -10.18 -4.62 1.28
CA ALA A 194 -8.89 -4.03 0.95
C ALA A 194 -7.99 -4.00 2.18
N HIS A 195 -8.37 -3.31 3.27
CA HIS A 195 -7.54 -3.22 4.47
C HIS A 195 -8.30 -2.68 5.71
N PRO A 196 -8.09 -3.24 6.91
CA PRO A 196 -8.82 -2.85 8.12
C PRO A 196 -8.51 -1.42 8.60
N LEU A 197 -7.24 -0.99 8.58
CA LEU A 197 -6.85 0.35 9.06
C LEU A 197 -7.55 1.51 8.32
N PRO A 198 -7.46 1.66 6.98
CA PRO A 198 -8.21 2.71 6.28
C PRO A 198 -9.73 2.54 6.34
N TYR A 199 -10.25 1.32 6.49
CA TYR A 199 -11.67 1.06 6.76
C TYR A 199 -12.13 1.71 8.08
N LEU A 200 -11.46 1.39 9.19
CA LEU A 200 -11.78 1.95 10.51
C LEU A 200 -11.60 3.47 10.51
N LEU A 201 -10.52 3.96 9.87
CA LEU A 201 -10.27 5.38 9.74
C LEU A 201 -11.36 6.09 8.93
N ALA A 202 -11.91 5.47 7.87
CA ALA A 202 -13.02 6.05 7.11
C ALA A 202 -14.24 6.29 8.00
N GLY A 203 -14.66 5.27 8.75
CA GLY A 203 -15.78 5.38 9.69
C GLY A 203 -15.52 6.45 10.76
N PHE A 204 -14.31 6.46 11.33
CA PHE A 204 -13.90 7.43 12.33
C PHE A 204 -13.94 8.88 11.82
N VAL A 205 -13.29 9.16 10.68
CA VAL A 205 -13.25 10.51 10.10
C VAL A 205 -14.63 10.99 9.68
N VAL A 206 -15.45 10.10 9.08
CA VAL A 206 -16.84 10.43 8.74
C VAL A 206 -17.65 10.74 10.00
N GLY A 207 -17.50 9.95 11.07
CA GLY A 207 -18.11 10.21 12.37
C GLY A 207 -17.73 11.59 12.94
N LEU A 208 -16.44 11.93 12.92
CA LEU A 208 -15.97 13.25 13.35
C LEU A 208 -16.56 14.39 12.49
N CYS A 209 -16.67 14.19 11.18
CA CYS A 209 -17.35 15.17 10.31
C CYS A 209 -18.81 15.36 10.73
N VAL A 210 -19.53 14.27 11.00
CA VAL A 210 -20.94 14.33 11.46
C VAL A 210 -21.06 15.11 12.78
N LEU A 211 -20.14 14.91 13.73
CA LEU A 211 -20.10 15.65 14.99
C LEU A 211 -19.83 17.14 14.77
N GLU A 212 -18.82 17.49 13.97
CA GLU A 212 -18.50 18.90 13.67
C GLU A 212 -19.68 19.61 12.98
N GLU A 213 -20.37 18.91 12.08
CA GLU A 213 -21.50 19.45 11.34
C GLU A 213 -22.74 19.63 12.24
N ALA A 214 -23.02 18.67 13.11
CA ALA A 214 -24.08 18.79 14.11
C ALA A 214 -23.84 19.99 15.03
N TRP A 215 -22.61 20.21 15.48
CA TRP A 215 -22.28 21.32 16.38
C TRP A 215 -22.60 22.70 15.80
N ARG A 216 -22.59 22.82 14.46
CA ARG A 216 -22.91 24.05 13.73
C ARG A 216 -24.42 24.31 13.57
N LEU A 217 -25.29 23.35 13.89
CA LEU A 217 -26.73 23.51 13.78
C LEU A 217 -27.31 24.29 15.00
N PRO A 218 -28.38 25.10 14.78
CA PRO A 218 -29.00 25.89 15.84
C PRO A 218 -29.89 25.03 16.74
N GLY A 219 -29.66 25.10 18.05
CA GLY A 219 -30.50 24.48 19.07
C GLY A 219 -30.32 22.96 19.22
N PRO A 220 -30.48 22.41 20.44
CA PRO A 220 -30.14 21.01 20.75
C PRO A 220 -30.99 19.97 19.97
N ALA A 221 -32.26 20.27 19.70
CA ALA A 221 -33.15 19.34 18.99
C ALA A 221 -32.73 19.09 17.54
N SER A 222 -32.24 20.11 16.82
CA SER A 222 -31.77 19.96 15.44
C SER A 222 -30.46 19.17 15.39
N ARG A 223 -29.56 19.40 16.36
CA ARG A 223 -28.31 18.66 16.53
C ARG A 223 -28.58 17.19 16.77
N LEU A 224 -29.43 16.87 17.73
CA LEU A 224 -29.79 15.48 18.05
C LEU A 224 -30.43 14.77 16.85
N THR A 225 -31.35 15.45 16.16
CA THR A 225 -31.98 14.89 14.95
C THR A 225 -30.93 14.59 13.87
N TYR A 226 -30.03 15.53 13.59
CA TYR A 226 -28.96 15.34 12.60
C TYR A 226 -28.03 14.20 12.99
N LEU A 227 -27.54 14.19 14.23
CA LEU A 227 -26.66 13.14 14.76
C LEU A 227 -27.31 11.78 14.63
N ARG A 228 -28.55 11.63 15.13
CA ARG A 228 -29.30 10.37 15.04
C ARG A 228 -29.40 9.92 13.60
N THR A 229 -29.88 10.78 12.69
CA THR A 229 -30.06 10.40 11.29
C THR A 229 -28.74 10.02 10.61
N ARG A 230 -27.68 10.84 10.74
CA ARG A 230 -26.42 10.61 10.04
C ARG A 230 -25.62 9.44 10.63
N LEU A 231 -25.57 9.31 11.95
CA LEU A 231 -24.90 8.18 12.59
C LEU A 231 -25.66 6.87 12.35
N SER A 232 -27.00 6.86 12.36
CA SER A 232 -27.76 5.66 11.98
C SER A 232 -27.47 5.25 10.54
N ILE A 233 -27.39 6.19 9.59
CA ILE A 233 -27.02 5.89 8.20
C ILE A 233 -25.61 5.30 8.13
N LEU A 234 -24.63 5.90 8.83
CA LEU A 234 -23.26 5.39 8.86
C LEU A 234 -23.20 3.98 9.47
N LEU A 235 -23.90 3.74 10.59
CA LEU A 235 -23.97 2.44 11.25
C LEU A 235 -24.61 1.38 10.35
N ILE A 236 -25.74 1.70 9.70
CA ILE A 236 -26.39 0.80 8.73
C ILE A 236 -25.42 0.49 7.58
N ALA A 237 -24.71 1.50 7.08
CA ALA A 237 -23.77 1.32 5.99
C ALA A 237 -22.56 0.45 6.38
N CYS A 238 -22.07 0.62 7.61
CA CYS A 238 -20.95 -0.15 8.17
C CYS A 238 -21.36 -1.56 8.62
N LEU A 239 -22.64 -1.80 8.96
CA LEU A 239 -23.09 -3.02 9.64
C LEU A 239 -22.58 -4.32 9.00
N PRO A 240 -22.72 -4.55 7.67
CA PRO A 240 -22.19 -5.77 7.05
C PRO A 240 -20.68 -5.96 7.27
N SER A 241 -19.90 -4.91 6.99
CA SER A 241 -18.44 -4.92 7.19
C SER A 241 -18.01 -4.98 8.66
N LEU A 242 -18.81 -4.46 9.60
CA LEU A 242 -18.52 -4.54 11.04
C LEU A 242 -18.71 -5.96 11.57
N LEU A 243 -19.69 -6.70 11.05
CA LEU A 243 -19.86 -8.11 11.39
C LEU A 243 -18.66 -8.94 10.93
N LEU A 244 -18.16 -8.68 9.70
CA LEU A 244 -16.94 -9.31 9.19
C LEU A 244 -15.71 -8.91 10.01
N MET A 245 -15.59 -7.64 10.39
CA MET A 245 -14.51 -7.17 11.25
C MET A 245 -14.56 -7.84 12.63
N GLY A 246 -15.74 -7.98 13.24
CA GLY A 246 -15.91 -8.68 14.51
C GLY A 246 -15.49 -10.14 14.42
N TRP A 247 -15.85 -10.83 13.34
CA TRP A 247 -15.38 -12.20 13.07
C TRP A 247 -13.86 -12.28 12.89
N TYR A 248 -13.26 -11.32 12.18
CA TYR A 248 -11.82 -11.28 11.97
C TYR A 248 -11.05 -11.06 13.28
N LEU A 249 -11.50 -10.11 14.10
CA LEU A 249 -10.90 -9.82 15.40
C LEU A 249 -11.09 -10.95 16.43
N SER A 250 -12.04 -11.86 16.20
CA SER A 250 -12.21 -13.06 17.03
C SER A 250 -11.29 -14.21 16.62
N GLN A 251 -10.57 -14.11 15.49
CA GLN A 251 -9.64 -15.15 15.07
C GLN A 251 -8.31 -15.03 15.83
N PRO A 252 -7.65 -16.15 16.15
CA PRO A 252 -6.30 -16.13 16.70
C PRO A 252 -5.34 -15.45 15.72
N THR A 253 -4.68 -14.38 16.16
CA THR A 253 -3.61 -13.75 15.38
C THR A 253 -2.28 -14.39 15.72
N VAL A 254 -1.52 -14.79 14.70
CA VAL A 254 -0.09 -15.10 14.88
C VAL A 254 0.63 -13.78 15.12
N GLU A 255 1.25 -13.61 16.29
CA GLU A 255 2.07 -12.45 16.56
C GLU A 255 3.37 -12.54 15.74
N GLU A 256 3.59 -11.59 14.82
CA GLU A 256 4.91 -11.37 14.25
C GLU A 256 5.81 -10.77 15.33
N LEU A 257 6.79 -11.55 15.79
CA LEU A 257 7.85 -11.10 16.70
C LEU A 257 8.78 -10.14 15.97
N VAL A 258 8.35 -8.88 15.81
CA VAL A 258 9.22 -7.84 15.28
C VAL A 258 10.11 -7.32 16.41
N SER A 259 11.43 -7.36 16.21
CA SER A 259 12.37 -6.74 17.13
C SER A 259 12.06 -5.25 17.29
N VAL A 260 11.60 -4.85 18.48
CA VAL A 260 11.25 -3.46 18.76
C VAL A 260 12.51 -2.69 19.11
N VAL A 261 13.09 -2.00 18.13
CA VAL A 261 14.03 -0.93 18.44
C VAL A 261 13.25 0.19 19.11
N SER A 262 13.56 0.49 20.37
CA SER A 262 12.96 1.59 21.10
C SER A 262 13.44 2.92 20.51
N ILE A 263 12.59 3.55 19.71
CA ILE A 263 12.83 4.88 19.15
C ILE A 263 12.10 5.89 20.03
N GLY A 264 12.83 6.90 20.52
CA GLY A 264 12.27 7.93 21.37
C GLY A 264 11.14 8.73 20.68
N PRO A 265 10.08 9.15 21.39
CA PRO A 265 8.95 9.90 20.83
C PRO A 265 9.35 11.15 20.03
N GLY A 266 10.39 11.87 20.47
CA GLY A 266 10.90 13.05 19.77
C GLY A 266 11.49 12.73 18.39
N GLN A 267 12.19 11.60 18.27
CA GLN A 267 12.72 11.13 16.99
C GLN A 267 11.59 10.69 16.05
N LEU A 268 10.58 9.99 16.57
CA LEU A 268 9.39 9.61 15.80
C LEU A 268 8.65 10.85 15.26
N LEU A 269 8.43 11.86 16.11
CA LEU A 269 7.81 13.10 15.67
C LEU A 269 8.65 13.81 14.61
N HIS A 270 9.97 13.86 14.78
CA HIS A 270 10.88 14.39 13.77
C HIS A 270 10.78 13.64 12.44
N ASP A 271 10.76 12.31 12.47
CA ASP A 271 10.62 11.46 11.28
C ASP A 271 9.29 11.72 10.57
N TRP A 272 8.21 11.88 11.33
CA TRP A 272 6.91 12.30 10.80
C TRP A 272 6.96 13.71 10.18
N VAL A 273 7.58 14.70 10.83
CA VAL A 273 7.74 16.04 10.23
C VAL A 273 8.55 15.96 8.93
N MET A 274 9.53 15.06 8.86
CA MET A 274 10.37 14.88 7.69
C MET A 274 9.76 13.98 6.61
N LEU A 275 8.47 13.63 6.67
CA LEU A 275 7.80 12.77 5.68
C LEU A 275 8.47 11.39 5.56
N GLU A 276 8.66 10.69 6.68
CA GLU A 276 9.19 9.32 6.75
C GLU A 276 8.58 8.34 5.75
N PRO A 277 7.27 8.35 5.43
CA PRO A 277 6.70 7.45 4.42
C PRO A 277 7.26 7.65 3.00
N LEU A 278 8.08 8.68 2.77
CA LEU A 278 8.81 8.90 1.54
C LEU A 278 10.29 8.53 1.64
N ARG A 279 10.77 8.02 2.78
CA ARG A 279 12.18 7.72 3.06
C ARG A 279 12.48 6.26 2.78
N PHE A 280 12.99 5.95 1.58
CA PHE A 280 13.45 4.59 1.32
C PHE A 280 14.61 4.49 0.34
N MET A 281 15.00 5.54 -0.37
CA MET A 281 16.10 5.52 -1.34
C MET A 281 17.18 6.57 -1.05
N GLY A 282 18.12 6.25 -0.16
CA GLY A 282 19.36 7.00 0.07
C GLY A 282 19.21 8.45 0.57
N SER A 283 20.34 9.14 0.72
CA SER A 283 20.41 10.47 1.38
C SER A 283 19.82 11.62 0.55
N ALA A 284 19.93 11.59 -0.78
CA ALA A 284 19.44 12.65 -1.66
C ALA A 284 17.91 12.80 -1.63
N GLU A 285 17.17 11.75 -1.27
CA GLU A 285 15.72 11.81 -1.04
C GLU A 285 15.35 12.77 0.10
N GLY A 286 16.26 12.96 1.06
CA GLY A 286 16.10 13.89 2.18
C GLY A 286 15.89 15.34 1.74
N THR A 287 16.51 15.80 0.65
CA THR A 287 16.34 17.16 0.14
C THR A 287 14.93 17.40 -0.38
N TYR A 288 14.42 16.49 -1.22
CA TYR A 288 13.06 16.59 -1.77
C TYR A 288 11.99 16.50 -0.68
N ARG A 289 12.20 15.63 0.31
CA ARG A 289 11.33 15.50 1.49
C ARG A 289 11.25 16.78 2.29
N LYS A 290 12.39 17.42 2.59
CA LYS A 290 12.43 18.71 3.30
C LYS A 290 11.67 19.80 2.54
N LEU A 291 11.88 19.93 1.23
CA LEU A 291 11.15 20.90 0.40
C LEU A 291 9.64 20.68 0.43
N LEU A 292 9.20 19.42 0.32
CA LEU A 292 7.79 19.07 0.39
C LEU A 292 7.21 19.29 1.79
N ALA A 293 7.95 18.97 2.85
CA ALA A 293 7.55 19.21 4.23
C ALA A 293 7.35 20.71 4.49
N THR A 294 8.33 21.53 4.12
CA THR A 294 8.25 23.01 4.25
C THR A 294 7.04 23.56 3.51
N LEU A 295 6.78 23.10 2.28
CA LEU A 295 5.59 23.49 1.53
C LEU A 295 4.30 23.07 2.24
N LEU A 296 4.17 21.79 2.60
CA LEU A 296 2.96 21.25 3.22
C LEU A 296 2.65 21.96 4.53
N PHE A 297 3.62 22.05 5.44
CA PHE A 297 3.41 22.68 6.75
C PHE A 297 3.27 24.21 6.65
N GLY A 298 3.92 24.87 5.69
CA GLY A 298 3.67 26.26 5.38
C GLY A 298 2.22 26.50 4.95
N MET A 299 1.66 25.61 4.11
CA MET A 299 0.25 25.67 3.73
C MET A 299 -0.70 25.35 4.89
N VAL A 300 -0.37 24.37 5.74
CA VAL A 300 -1.15 24.08 6.97
C VAL A 300 -1.16 25.29 7.90
N GLY A 301 -0.02 25.97 8.09
CA GLY A 301 0.06 27.20 8.86
C GLY A 301 -0.80 28.33 8.28
N TYR A 302 -0.77 28.52 6.95
CA TYR A 302 -1.65 29.46 6.26
C TYR A 302 -3.14 29.16 6.48
N VAL A 303 -3.52 27.87 6.41
CA VAL A 303 -4.90 27.43 6.68
C VAL A 303 -5.28 27.70 8.13
N GLY A 304 -4.41 27.37 9.09
CA GLY A 304 -4.61 27.66 10.51
C GLY A 304 -4.85 29.15 10.77
N TRP A 305 -4.03 30.02 10.16
CA TRP A 305 -4.21 31.47 10.22
C TRP A 305 -5.56 31.91 9.61
N CYS A 306 -5.97 31.34 8.48
CA CYS A 306 -7.27 31.63 7.88
C CYS A 306 -8.44 31.22 8.79
N HIS A 307 -8.37 30.04 9.43
CA HIS A 307 -9.37 29.59 10.41
C HIS A 307 -9.42 30.53 11.63
N ALA A 308 -8.26 30.90 12.19
CA ALA A 308 -8.17 31.83 13.31
C ALA A 308 -8.74 33.23 12.99
N ARG A 309 -8.68 33.65 11.72
CA ARG A 309 -9.24 34.92 11.23
C ARG A 309 -10.68 34.81 10.74
N GLY A 310 -11.35 33.66 10.91
CA GLY A 310 -12.72 33.44 10.44
C GLY A 310 -12.88 33.44 8.90
N ARG A 311 -11.78 33.24 8.16
CA ARG A 311 -11.74 33.22 6.69
C ARG A 311 -11.92 31.82 6.08
N ALA A 312 -12.19 30.81 6.90
CA ALA A 312 -12.42 29.46 6.44
C ALA A 312 -13.76 29.36 5.69
N LEU A 313 -13.76 28.63 4.58
CA LEU A 313 -14.91 28.49 3.69
C LEU A 313 -15.61 27.12 3.83
N ALA A 314 -15.02 26.21 4.60
CA ALA A 314 -15.59 24.92 4.93
C ALA A 314 -15.11 24.44 6.31
N PRO A 315 -15.86 23.55 6.99
CA PRO A 315 -15.38 22.83 8.16
C PRO A 315 -14.10 22.05 7.86
N GLY A 316 -13.20 22.04 8.84
CA GLY A 316 -11.91 21.35 8.78
C GLY A 316 -11.47 20.79 10.12
N GLY A 317 -12.21 21.03 11.20
CA GLY A 317 -11.84 20.59 12.55
C GLY A 317 -11.75 19.08 12.63
N ALA A 318 -12.68 18.35 12.02
CA ALA A 318 -12.66 16.89 11.95
C ALA A 318 -11.40 16.34 11.26
N LEU A 319 -10.98 16.95 10.14
CA LEU A 319 -9.77 16.53 9.42
C LEU A 319 -8.50 16.82 10.22
N ALA A 320 -8.43 18.00 10.85
CA ALA A 320 -7.30 18.39 11.69
C ALA A 320 -7.18 17.49 12.94
N LEU A 321 -8.30 17.22 13.61
CA LEU A 321 -8.35 16.33 14.77
C LEU A 321 -7.95 14.90 14.40
N ALA A 322 -8.52 14.35 13.32
CA ALA A 322 -8.16 13.02 12.85
C ALA A 322 -6.68 12.93 12.46
N ALA A 323 -6.14 13.93 11.76
CA ALA A 323 -4.71 13.99 11.44
C ALA A 323 -3.87 14.02 12.73
N GLY A 324 -4.20 14.88 13.70
CA GLY A 324 -3.50 14.97 14.98
C GLY A 324 -3.52 13.66 15.78
N LEU A 325 -4.65 12.95 15.79
CA LEU A 325 -4.76 11.64 16.45
C LEU A 325 -3.97 10.56 15.72
N LEU A 326 -3.86 10.60 14.38
CA LEU A 326 -2.96 9.70 13.65
C LEU A 326 -1.49 10.00 13.94
N VAL A 327 -1.10 11.26 14.14
CA VAL A 327 0.26 11.61 14.60
C VAL A 327 0.51 11.10 16.00
N LEU A 328 -0.47 11.25 16.90
CA LEU A 328 -0.37 10.70 18.25
C LEU A 328 -0.21 9.17 18.20
N ALA A 329 -1.01 8.48 17.40
CA ALA A 329 -0.89 7.05 17.18
C ALA A 329 0.46 6.66 16.57
N TYR A 330 0.99 7.43 15.62
CA TYR A 330 2.31 7.21 15.02
C TYR A 330 3.42 7.24 16.08
N VAL A 331 3.33 8.15 17.06
CA VAL A 331 4.34 8.34 18.11
C VAL A 331 4.17 7.33 19.26
N LEU A 332 2.93 6.99 19.63
CA LEU A 332 2.65 6.18 20.82
C LEU A 332 2.49 4.68 20.53
N LEU A 333 2.00 4.30 19.35
CA LEU A 333 1.75 2.89 19.06
C LEU A 333 3.05 2.16 18.66
N PRO A 334 3.17 0.87 19.01
CA PRO A 334 4.22 0.01 18.47
C PRO A 334 4.07 -0.13 16.95
N ASP A 335 5.17 -0.43 16.27
CA ASP A 335 5.16 -0.57 14.80
C ASP A 335 4.50 -1.86 14.32
N ALA A 336 4.35 -2.83 15.22
CA ALA A 336 3.61 -4.07 15.03
C ALA A 336 2.41 -4.12 15.99
N LEU A 337 1.23 -4.42 15.44
CA LEU A 337 -0.03 -4.49 16.19
C LEU A 337 -1.03 -5.41 15.47
N LEU A 338 -1.78 -6.22 16.23
CA LEU A 338 -2.88 -7.06 15.71
C LEU A 338 -2.47 -7.96 14.52
N GLY A 339 -1.28 -8.56 14.60
CA GLY A 339 -0.74 -9.45 13.56
C GLY A 339 -0.16 -8.73 12.31
N GLY A 340 -0.21 -7.39 12.25
CA GLY A 340 0.42 -6.61 11.19
C GLY A 340 1.64 -5.81 11.66
N SER A 341 2.65 -5.67 10.80
CA SER A 341 3.89 -4.92 11.03
C SER A 341 3.99 -3.67 10.12
N ILE A 342 4.98 -2.78 10.35
CA ILE A 342 5.23 -1.57 9.54
C ILE A 342 4.02 -0.61 9.56
N LEU A 343 3.51 -0.33 10.76
CA LEU A 343 2.33 0.52 10.97
C LEU A 343 2.64 2.01 10.76
N ARG A 344 3.82 2.49 11.15
CA ARG A 344 4.17 3.92 11.13
C ARG A 344 4.11 4.55 9.74
N PRO A 345 4.72 3.97 8.68
CA PRO A 345 4.63 4.54 7.33
C PRO A 345 3.18 4.68 6.84
N ARG A 346 2.30 3.75 7.25
CA ARG A 346 0.86 3.76 6.93
C ARG A 346 0.14 4.91 7.63
N LEU A 347 0.35 5.08 8.94
CA LEU A 347 -0.24 6.17 9.73
C LEU A 347 0.26 7.54 9.23
N GLY A 348 1.56 7.66 8.95
CA GLY A 348 2.17 8.85 8.38
C GLY A 348 1.50 9.26 7.07
N LEU A 349 1.39 8.34 6.10
CA LEU A 349 0.77 8.63 4.80
C LEU A 349 -0.68 9.09 4.95
N LEU A 350 -1.49 8.39 5.75
CA LEU A 350 -2.89 8.74 5.99
C LEU A 350 -3.03 10.12 6.65
N SER A 351 -2.15 10.46 7.60
CA SER A 351 -2.16 11.76 8.25
C SER A 351 -1.88 12.91 7.27
N TYR A 352 -0.92 12.78 6.35
CA TYR A 352 -0.65 13.81 5.35
C TYR A 352 -1.80 13.96 4.36
N LEU A 353 -2.47 12.87 3.97
CA LEU A 353 -3.63 12.94 3.08
C LEU A 353 -4.81 13.70 3.74
N LEU A 354 -5.02 13.52 5.05
CA LEU A 354 -5.98 14.31 5.82
C LEU A 354 -5.56 15.78 5.92
N LEU A 355 -4.28 16.07 6.12
CA LEU A 355 -3.75 17.44 6.08
C LEU A 355 -3.97 18.09 4.70
N ILE A 356 -3.77 17.37 3.60
CA ILE A 356 -4.07 17.87 2.26
C ILE A 356 -5.58 18.12 2.08
N GLY A 357 -6.43 17.26 2.65
CA GLY A 357 -7.87 17.51 2.75
C GLY A 357 -8.18 18.81 3.49
N LEU A 358 -7.51 19.07 4.62
CA LEU A 358 -7.64 20.31 5.40
C LEU A 358 -7.25 21.55 4.58
N LEU A 359 -6.24 21.46 3.72
CA LEU A 359 -5.86 22.54 2.80
C LEU A 359 -7.00 22.98 1.89
N ALA A 360 -7.97 22.10 1.59
CA ALA A 360 -9.11 22.43 0.75
C ALA A 360 -10.16 23.32 1.43
N THR A 361 -10.02 23.62 2.73
CA THR A 361 -11.04 24.37 3.50
C THR A 361 -11.01 25.89 3.31
N VAL A 362 -9.93 26.42 2.72
CA VAL A 362 -9.71 27.87 2.55
C VAL A 362 -9.47 28.22 1.08
N SER A 363 -9.62 29.49 0.70
CA SER A 363 -9.27 30.00 -0.64
C SER A 363 -7.86 30.56 -0.66
N TYR A 364 -7.18 30.36 -1.79
CA TYR A 364 -5.83 30.85 -2.01
C TYR A 364 -5.86 31.97 -3.05
N PRO A 365 -5.10 33.07 -2.85
CA PRO A 365 -4.89 34.06 -3.90
C PRO A 365 -4.18 33.42 -5.10
N ARG A 366 -4.39 33.99 -6.29
CA ARG A 366 -3.91 33.40 -7.56
C ARG A 366 -2.40 33.16 -7.57
N TRP A 367 -1.61 34.10 -7.06
CA TRP A 367 -0.15 33.99 -7.00
C TRP A 367 0.29 32.80 -6.12
N LEU A 368 -0.32 32.62 -4.95
CA LEU A 368 0.04 31.52 -4.03
C LEU A 368 -0.36 30.18 -4.63
N ARG A 369 -1.52 30.12 -5.28
CA ARG A 369 -1.94 28.93 -6.02
C ARG A 369 -0.94 28.57 -7.13
N GLN A 370 -0.49 29.54 -7.93
CA GLN A 370 0.49 29.31 -8.99
C GLN A 370 1.85 28.90 -8.43
N ALA A 371 2.31 29.53 -7.34
CA ALA A 371 3.55 29.16 -6.66
C ALA A 371 3.49 27.72 -6.13
N VAL A 372 2.41 27.34 -5.44
CA VAL A 372 2.20 25.96 -4.96
C VAL A 372 2.21 24.98 -6.13
N VAL A 373 1.47 25.26 -7.21
CA VAL A 373 1.46 24.40 -8.41
C VAL A 373 2.87 24.24 -8.99
N GLY A 374 3.60 25.34 -9.17
CA GLY A 374 4.96 25.32 -9.71
C GLY A 374 5.92 24.52 -8.84
N VAL A 375 5.97 24.80 -7.53
CA VAL A 375 6.84 24.09 -6.58
C VAL A 375 6.50 22.60 -6.52
N VAL A 376 5.21 22.24 -6.41
CA VAL A 376 4.80 20.83 -6.34
C VAL A 376 5.18 20.08 -7.60
N VAL A 377 4.95 20.66 -8.78
CA VAL A 377 5.30 20.03 -10.05
C VAL A 377 6.81 19.83 -10.16
N VAL A 378 7.61 20.85 -9.87
CA VAL A 378 9.08 20.75 -9.90
C VAL A 378 9.57 19.68 -8.92
N VAL A 379 9.12 19.70 -7.67
CA VAL A 379 9.51 18.70 -6.67
C VAL A 379 9.09 17.29 -7.09
N ALA A 380 7.86 17.11 -7.58
CA ALA A 380 7.37 15.81 -8.03
C ALA A 380 8.18 15.27 -9.22
N VAL A 381 8.47 16.09 -10.22
CA VAL A 381 9.25 15.69 -11.41
C VAL A 381 10.69 15.34 -11.04
N LEU A 382 11.35 16.16 -10.22
CA LEU A 382 12.72 15.90 -9.79
C LEU A 382 12.82 14.65 -8.92
N LEU A 383 11.89 14.47 -7.97
CA LEU A 383 11.82 13.28 -7.14
C LEU A 383 11.56 12.02 -7.97
N LEU A 384 10.66 12.11 -8.96
CA LEU A 384 10.38 11.01 -9.89
C LEU A 384 11.62 10.64 -10.71
N GLY A 385 12.33 11.62 -11.26
CA GLY A 385 13.58 11.40 -12.01
C GLY A 385 14.68 10.76 -11.15
N PHE A 386 14.82 11.21 -9.90
CA PHE A 386 15.72 10.60 -8.92
C PHE A 386 15.38 9.13 -8.67
N ARG A 387 14.11 8.83 -8.36
CA ARG A 387 13.64 7.45 -8.11
C ARG A 387 13.74 6.58 -9.35
N TYR A 388 13.45 7.10 -10.54
CA TYR A 388 13.59 6.38 -11.80
C TYR A 388 15.02 5.83 -12.00
N GLY A 389 16.03 6.65 -11.69
CA GLY A 389 17.43 6.22 -11.72
C GLY A 389 17.72 5.04 -10.79
N LYS A 390 17.08 5.00 -9.62
CA LYS A 390 17.18 3.90 -8.65
C LYS A 390 16.41 2.66 -9.08
N TYR A 391 15.19 2.83 -9.62
CA TYR A 391 14.41 1.72 -10.18
C TYR A 391 15.13 1.04 -11.33
N ARG A 392 15.80 1.79 -12.20
CA ARG A 392 16.64 1.20 -13.25
C ARG A 392 17.78 0.35 -12.68
N THR A 393 18.35 0.74 -11.55
CA THR A 393 19.38 -0.05 -10.86
C THR A 393 18.80 -1.33 -10.27
N LEU A 394 17.66 -1.26 -9.59
CA LEU A 394 16.95 -2.43 -9.08
C LEU A 394 16.52 -3.40 -10.19
N ALA A 395 16.07 -2.86 -11.33
CA ALA A 395 15.68 -3.66 -12.49
C ALA A 395 16.82 -4.57 -12.97
N THR A 396 18.08 -4.12 -12.93
CA THR A 396 19.22 -4.99 -13.30
C THR A 396 19.40 -6.18 -12.36
N GLY A 397 19.14 -6.01 -11.06
CA GLY A 397 19.12 -7.12 -10.12
C GLY A 397 17.98 -8.09 -10.39
N MET A 398 16.79 -7.56 -10.73
CA MET A 398 15.63 -8.38 -11.09
C MET A 398 15.85 -9.16 -12.39
N ASP A 399 16.50 -8.55 -13.39
CA ASP A 399 16.87 -9.21 -14.63
C ASP A 399 17.89 -10.33 -14.39
N GLU A 400 18.90 -10.10 -13.53
CA GLU A 400 19.84 -11.13 -13.12
C GLU A 400 19.16 -12.27 -12.35
N TYR A 401 18.26 -11.96 -11.43
CA TYR A 401 17.48 -12.95 -10.68
C TYR A 401 16.71 -13.89 -11.63
N ARG A 402 16.17 -13.33 -12.73
CA ARG A 402 15.43 -14.08 -13.75
C ARG A 402 16.30 -14.88 -14.72
N THR A 403 17.63 -14.80 -14.64
CA THR A 403 18.51 -15.65 -15.45
C THR A 403 18.47 -17.12 -15.04
N ALA A 404 18.09 -17.43 -13.79
CA ALA A 404 17.88 -18.82 -13.34
C ALA A 404 16.69 -19.50 -14.02
N THR A 405 15.77 -18.75 -14.62
CA THR A 405 14.52 -19.24 -15.20
C THR A 405 14.72 -20.36 -16.24
N SER A 406 15.83 -20.41 -16.98
CA SER A 406 16.10 -21.49 -17.95
C SER A 406 16.48 -22.84 -17.33
N TYR A 407 16.88 -22.86 -16.05
CA TYR A 407 17.38 -24.04 -15.35
C TYR A 407 16.31 -24.71 -14.45
N LEU A 408 15.15 -24.07 -14.33
CA LEU A 408 14.06 -24.49 -13.46
C LEU A 408 13.04 -25.33 -14.24
N ARG A 409 12.78 -26.55 -13.76
CA ARG A 409 11.78 -27.46 -14.33
C ARG A 409 10.38 -27.09 -13.83
N PRO A 410 9.36 -26.99 -14.71
CA PRO A 410 7.98 -26.76 -14.28
C PRO A 410 7.48 -27.83 -13.31
N GLY A 411 6.68 -27.40 -12.32
CA GLY A 411 6.15 -28.28 -11.27
C GLY A 411 7.15 -28.62 -10.16
N ALA A 412 8.43 -28.25 -10.28
CA ALA A 412 9.41 -28.47 -9.22
C ALA A 412 9.19 -27.51 -8.04
N SER A 413 9.73 -27.86 -6.88
CA SER A 413 9.77 -27.04 -5.68
C SER A 413 11.05 -26.20 -5.60
N ILE A 414 10.95 -25.01 -5.01
CA ILE A 414 12.08 -24.10 -4.83
C ILE A 414 12.05 -23.47 -3.45
N ALA A 415 13.22 -23.40 -2.81
CA ALA A 415 13.45 -22.61 -1.60
C ALA A 415 14.52 -21.57 -1.89
N SER A 416 14.26 -20.32 -1.49
CA SER A 416 15.18 -19.19 -1.70
C SER A 416 15.72 -18.68 -0.38
N PHE A 417 17.02 -18.40 -0.37
CA PHE A 417 17.75 -17.91 0.79
C PHE A 417 18.50 -16.63 0.43
N SER A 418 18.11 -15.51 1.05
CA SER A 418 18.81 -14.24 0.92
C SER A 418 19.87 -14.12 2.02
N TYR A 419 21.11 -13.85 1.64
CA TYR A 419 22.27 -13.76 2.54
C TYR A 419 22.52 -12.33 3.07
N GLY A 420 21.65 -11.38 2.72
CA GLY A 420 21.62 -10.04 3.30
C GLY A 420 22.41 -8.95 2.56
N ALA A 421 22.09 -7.70 2.91
CA ALA A 421 22.68 -6.41 2.57
C ALA A 421 23.39 -6.27 1.19
N ILE A 422 22.73 -6.71 0.12
CA ILE A 422 23.23 -6.49 -1.24
C ILE A 422 23.29 -4.98 -1.51
N SER A 423 24.50 -4.45 -1.44
CA SER A 423 24.75 -3.01 -1.54
C SER A 423 25.04 -2.56 -2.97
N ARG A 424 25.24 -3.48 -3.92
CA ARG A 424 25.52 -3.20 -5.33
C ARG A 424 24.72 -4.11 -6.24
N MET A 425 24.16 -3.54 -7.30
CA MET A 425 23.44 -4.26 -8.34
C MET A 425 24.38 -4.59 -9.52
N PRO A 426 23.93 -5.43 -10.48
CA PRO A 426 24.77 -5.90 -11.59
C PRO A 426 25.38 -4.80 -12.47
N ASN A 427 24.73 -3.65 -12.55
CA ASN A 427 25.28 -2.47 -13.23
C ASN A 427 26.40 -1.74 -12.45
N GLY A 428 26.92 -2.34 -11.38
CA GLY A 428 27.97 -1.80 -10.51
C GLY A 428 27.52 -0.67 -9.58
N LYS A 429 26.28 -0.17 -9.72
CA LYS A 429 25.79 0.96 -8.92
C LYS A 429 25.35 0.49 -7.53
N ALA A 430 25.65 1.33 -6.55
CA ALA A 430 25.23 1.10 -5.19
C ALA A 430 23.70 1.21 -5.06
N TYR A 431 23.12 0.20 -4.41
CA TYR A 431 21.77 0.17 -3.91
C TYR A 431 21.82 0.42 -2.40
N GLN A 432 21.49 1.65 -2.01
CA GLN A 432 21.30 2.01 -0.61
C GLN A 432 19.82 2.29 -0.40
N SER A 433 19.14 1.32 0.21
CA SER A 433 17.75 1.43 0.61
C SER A 433 17.61 0.86 2.02
N TYR A 434 16.63 1.40 2.74
CA TYR A 434 16.19 0.84 4.01
C TYR A 434 15.12 -0.24 3.81
N ILE A 435 14.69 -0.48 2.57
CA ILE A 435 13.73 -1.52 2.18
C ILE A 435 14.49 -2.56 1.36
N ASP A 436 14.48 -3.80 1.82
CA ASP A 436 14.96 -4.91 1.01
C ASP A 436 13.88 -5.30 -0.01
N VAL A 437 14.25 -5.40 -1.29
CA VAL A 437 13.32 -5.58 -2.42
C VAL A 437 13.32 -7.02 -2.93
N PHE A 438 14.34 -7.81 -2.60
CA PHE A 438 14.50 -9.17 -3.10
C PHE A 438 14.06 -10.32 -2.16
N PRO A 439 13.63 -10.14 -0.89
CA PRO A 439 13.27 -11.26 -0.02
C PRO A 439 12.32 -12.27 -0.68
N HIS A 440 11.31 -11.76 -1.39
CA HIS A 440 10.27 -12.58 -2.00
C HIS A 440 10.39 -12.72 -3.53
N ALA A 441 11.48 -12.27 -4.15
CA ALA A 441 11.62 -12.24 -5.60
C ALA A 441 11.45 -13.62 -6.28
N THR A 442 11.67 -14.72 -5.55
CA THR A 442 11.38 -16.09 -6.01
C THR A 442 9.91 -16.31 -6.37
N GLY A 443 8.98 -15.54 -5.82
CA GLY A 443 7.58 -15.55 -6.24
C GLY A 443 7.41 -15.33 -7.76
N TYR A 444 8.23 -14.46 -8.37
CA TYR A 444 8.19 -14.27 -9.83
C TYR A 444 8.66 -15.50 -10.60
N LEU A 445 9.71 -16.18 -10.15
CA LEU A 445 10.15 -17.45 -10.74
C LEU A 445 9.08 -18.53 -10.58
N GLY A 446 8.45 -18.57 -9.40
CA GLY A 446 7.36 -19.48 -9.09
C GLY A 446 6.19 -19.34 -10.05
N VAL A 447 5.79 -18.12 -10.39
CA VAL A 447 4.71 -17.92 -11.36
C VAL A 447 5.16 -18.13 -12.81
N GLU A 448 6.33 -17.64 -13.21
CA GLU A 448 6.82 -17.78 -14.60
C GLU A 448 7.11 -19.24 -14.98
N ARG A 449 7.53 -20.07 -14.00
CA ARG A 449 7.87 -21.48 -14.21
C ARG A 449 6.92 -22.47 -13.56
N GLN A 450 5.84 -22.02 -12.93
CA GLN A 450 4.89 -22.89 -12.24
C GLN A 450 5.61 -23.76 -11.22
N LEU A 451 6.31 -23.13 -10.28
CA LEU A 451 7.05 -23.82 -9.22
C LEU A 451 6.25 -23.79 -7.93
N LEU A 452 6.49 -24.78 -7.07
CA LEU A 452 6.08 -24.71 -5.68
C LEU A 452 7.11 -23.88 -4.89
N ASN A 453 6.81 -22.61 -4.61
CA ASN A 453 7.63 -21.75 -3.76
C ASN A 453 7.43 -22.09 -2.28
N LEU A 454 8.48 -22.64 -1.65
CA LEU A 454 8.48 -23.03 -0.24
C LEU A 454 8.68 -21.87 0.73
N GLU A 455 9.07 -20.69 0.24
CA GLU A 455 9.28 -19.50 1.07
C GLU A 455 7.98 -18.76 1.42
N ASN A 456 6.92 -18.95 0.63
CA ASN A 456 5.68 -18.14 0.64
C ASN A 456 5.20 -17.68 2.04
N TYR A 457 5.67 -16.51 2.47
CA TYR A 457 5.50 -16.06 3.85
C TYR A 457 4.03 -15.75 4.19
N GLU A 458 3.27 -15.23 3.22
CA GLU A 458 1.87 -14.85 3.36
C GLU A 458 1.00 -16.05 3.77
N ALA A 459 1.35 -17.25 3.31
CA ALA A 459 0.59 -18.47 3.61
C ALA A 459 0.69 -18.92 5.08
N HIS A 460 1.60 -18.32 5.87
CA HIS A 460 1.72 -18.60 7.30
C HIS A 460 0.89 -17.66 8.19
N THR A 461 0.44 -16.52 7.66
CA THR A 461 -0.08 -15.46 8.54
C THR A 461 -1.56 -15.66 8.90
N GLY A 462 -2.28 -16.44 8.09
CA GLY A 462 -3.71 -16.71 8.28
C GLY A 462 -4.63 -15.54 7.91
N TYR A 463 -4.09 -14.36 7.60
CA TYR A 463 -4.85 -13.17 7.18
C TYR A 463 -4.70 -12.85 5.68
N PHE A 464 -4.13 -13.77 4.91
CA PHE A 464 -4.12 -13.75 3.44
C PHE A 464 -5.01 -14.87 2.85
N PRO A 465 -5.41 -14.75 1.57
CA PRO A 465 -6.32 -15.72 0.91
C PRO A 465 -5.75 -17.12 0.65
N VAL A 466 -4.46 -17.32 0.80
CA VAL A 466 -3.79 -18.62 0.65
C VAL A 466 -3.18 -18.99 1.99
N VAL A 467 -3.30 -20.25 2.40
CA VAL A 467 -2.69 -20.78 3.63
C VAL A 467 -1.99 -22.10 3.37
N TRP A 468 -0.97 -22.41 4.16
CA TRP A 468 -0.35 -23.73 4.18
C TRP A 468 -1.34 -24.79 4.66
N ARG A 469 -1.30 -25.96 4.03
CA ARG A 469 -1.93 -27.15 4.59
C ARG A 469 -1.14 -27.63 5.81
N PRO A 470 -1.79 -28.29 6.79
CA PRO A 470 -1.13 -28.79 7.98
C PRO A 470 0.11 -29.63 7.66
N GLY A 471 1.26 -29.29 8.27
CA GLY A 471 2.53 -30.01 8.10
C GLY A 471 3.24 -29.82 6.76
N GLN A 472 2.79 -28.90 5.90
CA GLN A 472 3.41 -28.64 4.59
C GLN A 472 4.35 -27.43 4.57
N ALA A 473 4.26 -26.58 5.59
CA ALA A 473 5.19 -25.47 5.77
C ALA A 473 6.55 -25.99 6.26
N VAL A 474 7.61 -25.78 5.46
CA VAL A 474 8.96 -26.29 5.75
C VAL A 474 9.94 -25.23 6.27
N MET A 475 9.67 -23.94 6.05
CA MET A 475 10.49 -22.86 6.59
C MET A 475 10.10 -22.55 8.04
N THR A 476 11.08 -22.60 8.95
CA THR A 476 10.86 -22.49 10.41
C THR A 476 11.27 -21.12 10.97
N ASP A 477 12.39 -20.54 10.51
CA ASP A 477 12.94 -19.29 11.05
C ASP A 477 13.16 -18.28 9.91
N ARG A 478 12.08 -17.60 9.52
CA ARG A 478 12.02 -16.73 8.33
C ARG A 478 12.69 -15.37 8.54
N ASP A 479 12.80 -14.93 9.78
CA ASP A 479 13.39 -13.63 10.15
C ASP A 479 14.92 -13.71 10.33
N GLU A 480 15.51 -14.92 10.34
CA GLU A 480 16.96 -15.11 10.39
C GLU A 480 17.61 -14.89 9.01
N GLN A 481 18.89 -14.50 8.98
CA GLN A 481 19.64 -14.32 7.73
C GLN A 481 20.82 -15.33 7.61
N PRO A 482 20.76 -16.28 6.65
CA PRO A 482 19.61 -16.63 5.82
C PRO A 482 18.49 -17.35 6.62
N PRO A 483 17.25 -17.41 6.08
CA PRO A 483 16.15 -18.19 6.64
C PRO A 483 16.51 -19.67 6.84
N ARG A 484 15.78 -20.37 7.71
CA ARG A 484 16.02 -21.82 7.98
C ARG A 484 14.95 -22.76 7.43
N ILE A 485 15.43 -23.92 7.00
CA ILE A 485 14.69 -25.18 6.96
C ILE A 485 15.36 -26.11 7.98
N ASN A 486 14.58 -26.74 8.86
CA ASN A 486 15.12 -27.76 9.74
C ASN A 486 15.24 -29.09 8.98
N TRP A 487 16.36 -29.28 8.29
CA TRP A 487 16.63 -30.46 7.47
C TRP A 487 16.61 -31.79 8.23
N GLN A 488 16.80 -31.76 9.55
CA GLN A 488 16.78 -32.97 10.40
C GLN A 488 15.36 -33.47 10.65
N THR A 489 14.40 -32.55 10.78
CA THR A 489 13.00 -32.89 11.05
C THR A 489 12.13 -32.87 9.80
N THR A 490 12.57 -32.19 8.74
CA THR A 490 11.86 -32.11 7.47
C THR A 490 12.07 -33.41 6.67
N PRO A 491 11.00 -34.17 6.36
CA PRO A 491 11.10 -35.35 5.53
C PRO A 491 11.77 -35.05 4.20
N ARG A 492 12.60 -35.98 3.71
CA ARG A 492 13.29 -35.82 2.41
C ARG A 492 12.34 -35.57 1.24
N THR A 493 11.12 -36.11 1.29
CA THR A 493 10.07 -35.87 0.29
C THR A 493 9.56 -34.43 0.23
N GLN A 494 9.90 -33.61 1.23
CA GLN A 494 9.56 -32.18 1.31
C GLN A 494 10.81 -31.29 1.11
N TRP A 495 11.97 -31.88 0.82
CA TRP A 495 13.14 -31.10 0.45
C TRP A 495 12.90 -30.42 -0.90
N PRO A 496 13.37 -29.17 -1.08
CA PRO A 496 13.18 -28.45 -2.33
C PRO A 496 13.99 -29.10 -3.46
N ASP A 497 13.40 -29.24 -4.63
CA ASP A 497 14.14 -29.69 -5.82
C ASP A 497 15.26 -28.70 -6.18
N TYR A 498 15.03 -27.42 -5.92
CA TYR A 498 15.97 -26.33 -6.16
C TYR A 498 16.19 -25.45 -4.93
N VAL A 499 17.46 -25.17 -4.65
CA VAL A 499 17.85 -24.15 -3.67
C VAL A 499 18.47 -22.96 -4.39
N LEU A 500 17.88 -21.78 -4.19
CA LEU A 500 18.35 -20.52 -4.78
C LEU A 500 18.99 -19.67 -3.68
N LEU A 501 20.24 -19.27 -3.91
CA LEU A 501 20.97 -18.38 -3.01
C LEU A 501 21.10 -17.01 -3.66
N TRP A 502 20.79 -15.96 -2.89
CA TRP A 502 20.88 -14.57 -3.33
C TRP A 502 21.80 -13.76 -2.41
N GLY A 503 22.84 -13.15 -2.98
CA GLY A 503 23.78 -12.28 -2.28
C GLY A 503 24.86 -12.99 -1.46
N ARG A 504 25.08 -14.30 -1.64
CA ARG A 504 26.05 -15.07 -0.84
C ARG A 504 27.47 -14.51 -0.91
N ASN A 505 27.90 -14.06 -2.09
CA ASN A 505 29.20 -13.44 -2.32
C ASN A 505 29.40 -12.11 -1.56
N VAL A 506 28.36 -11.52 -0.99
CA VAL A 506 28.40 -10.26 -0.24
C VAL A 506 28.42 -10.50 1.29
N GLN A 507 28.09 -11.70 1.77
CA GLN A 507 28.12 -11.99 3.20
C GLN A 507 29.56 -12.01 3.72
N VAL A 508 29.88 -11.10 4.63
CA VAL A 508 31.25 -10.94 5.18
C VAL A 508 31.48 -11.84 6.40
N VAL A 509 30.44 -12.11 7.19
CA VAL A 509 30.52 -12.94 8.40
C VAL A 509 29.51 -14.07 8.30
N PRO A 510 29.95 -15.35 8.23
CA PRO A 510 29.06 -16.49 8.20
C PRO A 510 28.25 -16.60 9.50
N THR A 511 26.93 -16.67 9.38
CA THR A 511 26.04 -17.02 10.50
C THR A 511 26.00 -18.54 10.67
N THR A 512 25.60 -19.02 11.86
CA THR A 512 25.38 -20.47 12.10
C THR A 512 24.45 -21.07 11.06
N ASN A 513 23.44 -20.32 10.62
CA ASN A 513 22.50 -20.74 9.59
C ASN A 513 23.15 -20.88 8.23
N ALA A 514 23.98 -19.90 7.84
CA ALA A 514 24.72 -19.95 6.59
C ALA A 514 25.62 -21.20 6.55
N GLN A 515 26.33 -21.50 7.64
CA GLN A 515 27.17 -22.69 7.75
C GLN A 515 26.38 -24.00 7.66
N GLN A 516 25.22 -24.08 8.32
CA GLN A 516 24.34 -25.25 8.25
C GLN A 516 23.78 -25.47 6.85
N LEU A 517 23.31 -24.40 6.18
CA LEU A 517 22.83 -24.46 4.81
C LEU A 517 23.94 -24.88 3.84
N GLU A 518 25.13 -24.30 3.97
CA GLU A 518 26.28 -24.67 3.14
C GLU A 518 26.71 -26.12 3.32
N SER A 519 26.75 -26.61 4.56
CA SER A 519 27.07 -28.01 4.85
C SER A 519 26.05 -28.96 4.24
N HIS A 520 24.76 -28.62 4.32
CA HIS A 520 23.69 -29.41 3.73
C HIS A 520 23.75 -29.40 2.19
N LEU A 521 23.98 -28.23 1.58
CA LEU A 521 24.14 -28.11 0.14
C LEU A 521 25.32 -28.94 -0.37
N ALA A 522 26.46 -28.91 0.30
CA ALA A 522 27.64 -29.68 -0.10
C ALA A 522 27.42 -31.21 -0.08
N GLN A 523 26.50 -31.69 0.77
CA GLN A 523 26.22 -33.12 0.92
C GLN A 523 25.13 -33.63 -0.03
N HIS A 524 24.14 -32.78 -0.38
CA HIS A 524 22.90 -33.23 -1.01
C HIS A 524 22.53 -32.52 -2.31
N TYR A 525 23.21 -31.42 -2.64
CA TYR A 525 22.91 -30.59 -3.80
C TYR A 525 24.16 -30.31 -4.62
N HIS A 526 23.98 -30.03 -5.91
CA HIS A 526 25.06 -29.57 -6.78
C HIS A 526 24.68 -28.26 -7.47
N LEU A 527 25.68 -27.42 -7.71
CA LEU A 527 25.51 -26.13 -8.38
C LEU A 527 25.18 -26.36 -9.85
N VAL A 528 24.00 -25.91 -10.29
CA VAL A 528 23.57 -26.02 -11.70
C VAL A 528 23.68 -24.71 -12.46
N TYR A 529 23.65 -23.58 -11.74
CA TYR A 529 23.80 -22.28 -12.36
C TYR A 529 24.38 -21.25 -11.40
N ARG A 530 25.24 -20.38 -11.93
CA ARG A 530 25.75 -19.20 -11.25
C ARG A 530 25.68 -18.02 -12.21
N SER A 531 25.08 -16.94 -11.74
CA SER A 531 24.96 -15.68 -12.50
C SER A 531 26.32 -15.02 -12.76
N PRO A 532 26.44 -14.16 -13.80
CA PRO A 532 27.70 -13.49 -14.13
C PRO A 532 28.31 -12.68 -12.98
N THR A 533 27.48 -12.00 -12.18
CA THR A 533 27.98 -11.21 -11.04
C THR A 533 28.08 -12.01 -9.74
N LYS A 534 27.72 -13.30 -9.80
CA LYS A 534 27.72 -14.24 -8.67
C LYS A 534 26.76 -13.83 -7.54
N LEU A 535 25.83 -12.90 -7.80
CA LEU A 535 24.78 -12.55 -6.84
C LEU A 535 23.75 -13.66 -6.70
N LEU A 536 23.48 -14.38 -7.80
CA LEU A 536 22.56 -15.52 -7.84
C LEU A 536 23.32 -16.83 -8.04
N GLU A 537 22.99 -17.82 -7.22
CA GLU A 537 23.39 -19.23 -7.40
C GLU A 537 22.16 -20.13 -7.29
N LEU A 538 22.12 -21.17 -8.11
CA LEU A 538 21.06 -22.16 -8.14
C LEU A 538 21.67 -23.55 -8.00
N TYR A 539 21.13 -24.29 -7.04
CA TYR A 539 21.50 -25.66 -6.72
C TYR A 539 20.30 -26.57 -6.99
N SER A 540 20.54 -27.81 -7.39
CA SER A 540 19.50 -28.83 -7.52
C SER A 540 19.81 -30.08 -6.72
N GLU A 541 18.77 -30.75 -6.22
CA GLU A 541 18.94 -32.03 -5.50
C GLU A 541 19.51 -33.10 -6.45
N GLY A 542 20.53 -33.81 -5.98
CA GLY A 542 21.15 -34.92 -6.70
C GLY A 542 22.58 -35.15 -6.24
N PRO A 543 23.13 -36.37 -6.38
CA PRO A 543 24.51 -36.66 -5.97
C PRO A 543 25.47 -35.69 -6.66
N ALA A 544 26.42 -35.14 -5.89
CA ALA A 544 27.55 -34.42 -6.47
C ALA A 544 28.28 -35.40 -7.39
N GLY A 545 28.30 -35.08 -8.69
CA GLY A 545 28.95 -35.89 -9.72
C GLY A 545 30.45 -36.04 -9.52
#